data_AF-W0FUY2-F1
#
_entry.id   AF-W0FUY2-F1
#
_cell.length_a   1.000
_cell.length_b   1.000
_cell.length_c   1.000
_cell.angle_alpha   90.00
_cell.angle_beta   90.00
_cell.angle_gamma   90.00
#
_symmetry.space_group_name_H-M   'P 1'
#
loop_
_entity.id
_entity.type
_entity.pdbx_description
1 polymer ?
#
loop_
_entity_poly.entity_id
_entity_poly.type
_entity_poly.pdbx_seq_one_letter_code
_entity_poly.pdbx_strand_id
1 'polypeptide(L)'
;MRYIKSITQQKLSFLLAIYIGLFMNGAVFYRRFGSYAHDFTVWKGISAVVELAATVLVTFFLLRLLSLFGRRSWRILASLVVLFSAGASYYMTFLNVVIGYGIIASVMTTDIDLSKEVVGLNFILWLIAVSALPLILIWNNRCRYTLLRQLRTPGQRIRSLAVVVLAGIMVWAPIRLLDIQQKKVERATGVDLPSYGGVVANSYLPSNWLSALGLYAWARVDESSDNNSLLNPAKKFTYQAPQNVDDTYVVFIIGETTRWDHMGIFGYERNTTPKLAQEKNLAAFRGYSCDTATKLSLRCMFVRQGGAEDNPQRTLKEQNIFAVLKQLGFSSDLYAMQSEMWFY
;
A
#
# COMPACT_ATOMS: atom_id res chain seq x y z
N MET A 1 9.02 -36.04 14.33
CA MET A 1 9.76 -34.85 14.87
C MET A 1 11.26 -34.77 14.52
N ARG A 2 12.04 -35.88 14.39
CA ARG A 2 13.48 -35.82 14.03
C ARG A 2 13.75 -35.23 12.63
N TYR A 3 12.88 -35.50 11.66
CA TYR A 3 13.02 -34.98 10.28
C TYR A 3 12.90 -33.45 10.19
N ILE A 4 11.90 -32.85 10.86
CA ILE A 4 11.71 -31.38 10.87
C ILE A 4 12.93 -30.65 11.45
N LYS A 5 13.61 -31.26 12.43
CA LYS A 5 14.84 -30.71 13.03
C LYS A 5 16.06 -30.75 12.08
N SER A 6 16.07 -31.62 11.06
CA SER A 6 17.19 -31.82 10.13
C SER A 6 16.99 -31.17 8.75
N ILE A 7 15.80 -30.65 8.44
CA ILE A 7 15.52 -29.97 7.17
C ILE A 7 16.49 -28.79 6.97
N THR A 8 17.18 -28.77 5.83
CA THR A 8 18.04 -27.64 5.43
C THR A 8 17.24 -26.36 5.30
N GLN A 9 17.82 -25.21 5.61
CA GLN A 9 17.09 -23.94 5.52
C GLN A 9 16.55 -23.66 4.11
N GLN A 10 17.23 -24.09 3.04
CA GLN A 10 16.74 -23.95 1.67
C GLN A 10 15.40 -24.67 1.47
N LYS A 11 15.31 -25.95 1.85
CA LYS A 11 14.06 -26.72 1.81
C LYS A 11 12.97 -26.10 2.68
N LEU A 12 13.32 -25.61 3.88
CA LEU A 12 12.36 -24.91 4.74
C LEU A 12 11.85 -23.62 4.08
N SER A 13 12.73 -22.83 3.47
CA SER A 13 12.36 -21.59 2.76
C SER A 13 11.43 -21.90 1.58
N PHE A 14 11.66 -23.01 0.88
CA PHE A 14 10.79 -23.45 -0.22
C PHE A 14 9.40 -23.92 0.27
N LEU A 15 9.34 -24.68 1.36
CA LEU A 15 8.06 -25.08 1.97
C LEU A 15 7.25 -23.87 2.44
N LEU A 16 7.90 -22.90 3.10
CA LEU A 16 7.27 -21.65 3.50
C LEU A 16 6.84 -20.82 2.28
N ALA A 17 7.62 -20.83 1.20
CA ALA A 17 7.27 -20.14 -0.04
C ALA A 17 6.05 -20.74 -0.72
N ILE A 18 5.88 -22.06 -0.70
CA ILE A 18 4.64 -22.72 -1.16
C ILE A 18 3.47 -22.31 -0.28
N TYR A 19 3.66 -22.33 1.05
CA TYR A 19 2.59 -22.01 2.00
C TYR A 19 2.11 -20.55 1.87
N ILE A 20 3.02 -19.59 1.88
CA ILE A 20 2.66 -18.16 1.75
C ILE A 20 2.26 -17.86 0.30
N GLY A 21 3.06 -18.30 -0.67
CA GLY A 21 2.89 -17.96 -2.08
C GLY A 21 1.63 -18.56 -2.69
N LEU A 22 1.23 -19.79 -2.30
CA LEU A 22 0.05 -20.47 -2.84
C LEU A 22 -1.12 -20.47 -1.85
N PHE A 23 -0.95 -21.05 -0.67
CA PHE A 23 -2.07 -21.27 0.25
C PHE A 23 -2.65 -19.95 0.80
N MET A 24 -1.80 -19.04 1.30
CA MET A 24 -2.29 -17.75 1.82
C MET A 24 -2.84 -16.82 0.73
N ASN A 25 -2.41 -16.99 -0.52
CA ASN A 25 -2.93 -16.25 -1.68
C ASN A 25 -4.14 -16.93 -2.36
N GLY A 26 -4.63 -18.06 -1.84
CA GLY A 26 -5.66 -18.88 -2.48
C GLY A 26 -6.93 -18.09 -2.85
N ALA A 27 -7.40 -17.22 -1.97
CA ALA A 27 -8.57 -16.38 -2.22
C ALA A 27 -8.35 -15.38 -3.38
N VAL A 28 -7.14 -14.85 -3.52
CA VAL A 28 -6.79 -13.94 -4.63
C VAL A 28 -6.78 -14.70 -5.95
N PHE A 29 -6.17 -15.89 -5.98
CA PHE A 29 -6.15 -16.73 -7.16
C PHE A 29 -7.55 -17.14 -7.60
N TYR A 30 -8.41 -17.53 -6.65
CA TYR A 30 -9.79 -17.88 -6.96
C TYR A 30 -10.53 -16.72 -7.65
N ARG A 31 -10.42 -15.49 -7.12
CA ARG A 31 -11.05 -14.32 -7.73
C ARG A 31 -10.45 -13.97 -9.09
N ARG A 32 -9.12 -13.97 -9.19
CA ARG A 32 -8.42 -13.53 -10.39
C ARG A 32 -8.57 -14.54 -11.54
N PHE A 33 -8.47 -15.83 -11.26
CA PHE A 33 -8.62 -16.87 -12.27
C PHE A 33 -10.07 -17.29 -12.50
N GLY A 34 -10.98 -17.03 -11.57
CA GLY A 34 -12.42 -17.15 -11.80
C GLY A 34 -12.88 -16.30 -13.00
N SER A 35 -12.30 -15.10 -13.17
CA SER A 35 -12.52 -14.26 -14.35
C SER A 35 -11.97 -14.87 -15.65
N TYR A 36 -10.93 -15.72 -15.57
CA TYR A 36 -10.34 -16.36 -16.76
C TYR A 36 -11.14 -17.58 -17.22
N ALA A 37 -11.92 -18.21 -16.34
CA ALA A 37 -12.68 -19.41 -16.64
C ALA A 37 -13.84 -19.16 -17.62
N HIS A 38 -14.39 -17.95 -17.67
CA HIS A 38 -15.46 -17.59 -18.60
C HIS A 38 -14.97 -17.41 -20.05
N ASP A 39 -13.71 -16.98 -20.24
CA ASP A 39 -13.10 -16.73 -21.56
C ASP A 39 -11.67 -17.30 -21.60
N PHE A 40 -11.57 -18.63 -21.60
CA PHE A 40 -10.27 -19.32 -21.54
C PHE A 40 -9.48 -19.13 -22.84
N THR A 41 -8.29 -18.54 -22.72
CA THR A 41 -7.31 -18.44 -23.81
C THR A 41 -5.98 -19.01 -23.35
N VAL A 42 -5.20 -19.56 -24.29
CA VAL A 42 -3.86 -20.12 -24.00
C VAL A 42 -2.97 -19.10 -23.28
N TRP A 43 -3.05 -17.83 -23.68
CA TRP A 43 -2.31 -16.73 -23.06
C TRP A 43 -2.71 -16.48 -21.60
N LYS A 44 -4.02 -16.50 -21.28
CA LYS A 44 -4.50 -16.41 -19.89
C LYS A 44 -4.00 -17.59 -19.05
N GLY A 45 -3.99 -18.80 -19.62
CA GLY A 45 -3.42 -19.99 -18.97
C GLY A 45 -1.93 -19.85 -18.65
N ILE A 46 -1.13 -19.38 -19.61
CA ILE A 46 0.31 -19.11 -19.40
C ILE A 46 0.50 -18.04 -18.32
N SER A 47 -0.27 -16.95 -18.36
CA SER A 47 -0.18 -15.88 -17.36
C SER A 47 -0.48 -16.39 -15.94
N ALA A 48 -1.48 -17.26 -15.79
CA ALA A 48 -1.83 -17.84 -14.50
C ALA A 48 -0.70 -18.72 -13.92
N VAL A 49 -0.08 -19.54 -14.76
CA VAL A 49 1.08 -20.37 -14.36
C VAL A 49 2.26 -19.49 -13.98
N VAL A 50 2.53 -18.43 -14.76
CA VAL A 50 3.60 -17.47 -14.46
C VAL A 50 3.34 -16.76 -13.12
N GLU A 51 2.12 -16.31 -12.86
CA GLU A 51 1.76 -15.64 -11.60
C GLU A 51 1.90 -16.59 -10.40
N LEU A 52 1.39 -17.83 -10.49
CA LEU A 52 1.53 -18.86 -9.45
C LEU A 52 3.00 -19.21 -9.16
N ALA A 53 3.82 -19.36 -10.21
CA ALA A 53 5.25 -19.61 -10.04
C ALA A 53 5.96 -18.40 -9.43
N ALA A 54 5.58 -17.19 -9.84
CA ALA A 54 6.17 -15.96 -9.35
C ALA A 54 5.92 -15.75 -7.85
N THR A 55 4.72 -16.02 -7.33
CA THR A 55 4.45 -15.85 -5.89
C THR A 55 5.32 -16.77 -5.04
N VAL A 56 5.53 -18.02 -5.46
CA VAL A 56 6.42 -18.96 -4.79
C VAL A 56 7.88 -18.51 -4.90
N LEU A 57 8.33 -18.16 -6.10
CA LEU A 57 9.74 -17.81 -6.32
C LEU A 57 10.12 -16.49 -5.63
N VAL A 58 9.25 -15.47 -5.64
CA VAL A 58 9.44 -14.20 -4.91
C VAL A 58 9.54 -14.45 -3.42
N THR A 59 8.63 -15.25 -2.87
CA THR A 59 8.65 -15.57 -1.43
C THR A 59 9.91 -16.36 -1.06
N PHE A 60 10.29 -17.34 -1.89
CA PHE A 60 11.52 -18.10 -1.69
C PHE A 60 12.75 -17.19 -1.75
N PHE A 61 12.84 -16.33 -2.76
CA PHE A 61 13.92 -15.37 -2.93
C PHE A 61 14.04 -14.45 -1.71
N LEU A 62 12.93 -13.87 -1.24
CA LEU A 62 12.89 -13.05 -0.02
C LEU A 62 13.41 -13.81 1.20
N LEU A 63 12.87 -15.01 1.48
CA LEU A 63 13.30 -15.82 2.63
C LEU A 63 14.78 -16.21 2.56
N ARG A 64 15.33 -16.37 1.35
CA ARG A 64 16.76 -16.62 1.13
C ARG A 64 17.59 -15.36 1.35
N LEU A 65 17.15 -14.19 0.92
CA LEU A 65 17.82 -12.92 1.22
C LEU A 65 17.87 -12.66 2.73
N LEU A 66 16.76 -12.87 3.44
CA LEU A 66 16.72 -12.73 4.90
C LEU A 66 17.71 -13.67 5.61
N SER A 67 18.11 -14.76 4.96
CA SER A 67 19.10 -15.69 5.52
C SER A 67 20.52 -15.13 5.56
N LEU A 68 20.80 -14.02 4.84
CA LEU A 68 22.10 -13.35 4.86
C LEU A 68 22.41 -12.76 6.23
N PHE A 69 21.39 -12.30 6.96
CA PHE A 69 21.53 -11.69 8.29
C PHE A 69 21.81 -12.70 9.41
N GLY A 70 22.03 -13.98 9.07
CA GLY A 70 22.33 -15.03 10.03
C GLY A 70 21.10 -15.73 10.59
N ARG A 71 21.34 -16.70 11.49
CA ARG A 71 20.35 -17.70 11.91
C ARG A 71 19.24 -17.12 12.81
N ARG A 72 19.61 -16.27 13.78
CA ARG A 72 18.66 -15.69 14.74
C ARG A 72 17.78 -14.66 14.05
N SER A 73 18.40 -13.75 13.30
CA SER A 73 17.71 -12.74 12.50
C SER A 73 16.75 -13.37 11.50
N TRP A 74 17.17 -14.42 10.78
CA TRP A 74 16.27 -15.13 9.85
C TRP A 74 15.03 -15.69 10.53
N ARG A 75 15.14 -16.30 11.73
CA ARG A 75 13.96 -16.83 12.44
C ARG A 75 12.97 -15.74 12.80
N ILE A 76 13.47 -14.60 13.27
CA ILE A 76 12.63 -13.45 13.65
C ILE A 76 11.97 -12.86 12.41
N LEU A 77 12.76 -12.52 11.38
CA LEU A 77 12.26 -11.89 10.16
C LEU A 77 11.31 -12.81 9.39
N ALA A 78 11.60 -14.11 9.28
CA ALA A 78 10.69 -15.07 8.66
C ALA A 78 9.38 -15.22 9.45
N SER A 79 9.44 -15.16 10.79
CA SER A 79 8.23 -15.17 11.62
C SER A 79 7.38 -13.92 11.39
N LEU A 80 8.01 -12.74 11.29
CA LEU A 80 7.32 -11.48 10.96
C LEU A 80 6.67 -11.54 9.57
N VAL A 81 7.39 -12.04 8.56
CA VAL A 81 6.84 -12.21 7.20
C VAL A 81 5.62 -13.13 7.22
N VAL A 82 5.66 -14.23 7.98
CA VAL A 82 4.52 -15.15 8.14
C VAL A 82 3.34 -14.45 8.83
N LEU A 83 3.59 -13.74 9.94
CA LEU A 83 2.53 -13.07 10.70
C LEU A 83 1.86 -11.95 9.92
N PHE A 84 2.64 -11.07 9.29
CA PHE A 84 2.09 -9.99 8.45
C PHE A 84 1.37 -10.55 7.23
N SER A 85 1.89 -11.63 6.62
CA SER A 85 1.20 -12.28 5.50
C SER A 85 -0.09 -12.98 5.93
N ALA A 86 -0.14 -13.56 7.13
CA ALA A 86 -1.37 -14.15 7.69
C ALA A 86 -2.42 -13.08 8.04
N GLY A 87 -2.00 -11.94 8.58
CA GLY A 87 -2.89 -10.81 8.84
C GLY A 87 -3.44 -10.22 7.54
N ALA A 88 -2.57 -9.99 6.56
CA ALA A 88 -2.98 -9.53 5.24
C ALA A 88 -3.90 -10.54 4.52
N SER A 89 -3.62 -11.85 4.62
CA SER A 89 -4.46 -12.88 3.98
C SER A 89 -5.88 -12.92 4.53
N TYR A 90 -6.09 -12.60 5.81
CA TYR A 90 -7.43 -12.48 6.41
C TYR A 90 -8.25 -11.41 5.68
N TYR A 91 -7.74 -10.17 5.62
CA TYR A 91 -8.45 -9.06 4.98
C TYR A 91 -8.60 -9.27 3.48
N MET A 92 -7.61 -9.88 2.84
CA MET A 92 -7.70 -10.26 1.43
C MET A 92 -8.76 -11.33 1.18
N THR A 93 -8.99 -12.25 2.12
CA THR A 93 -9.94 -13.35 1.95
C THR A 93 -11.37 -12.93 2.28
N PHE A 94 -11.59 -12.32 3.44
CA PHE A 94 -12.93 -12.03 3.94
C PHE A 94 -13.46 -10.66 3.54
N LEU A 95 -12.58 -9.66 3.42
CA LEU A 95 -12.98 -8.29 3.08
C LEU A 95 -12.67 -7.90 1.62
N ASN A 96 -12.08 -8.81 0.83
CA ASN A 96 -11.67 -8.56 -0.55
C ASN A 96 -10.76 -7.33 -0.72
N VAL A 97 -10.01 -6.95 0.32
CA VAL A 97 -9.15 -5.76 0.31
C VAL A 97 -7.86 -6.04 -0.47
N VAL A 98 -7.45 -5.09 -1.31
CA VAL A 98 -6.12 -5.07 -1.92
C VAL A 98 -5.17 -4.30 -1.00
N ILE A 99 -4.07 -4.94 -0.60
CA ILE A 99 -3.10 -4.33 0.32
C ILE A 99 -2.18 -3.39 -0.46
N GLY A 100 -2.64 -2.15 -0.62
CA GLY A 100 -1.88 -1.07 -1.23
C GLY A 100 -1.31 -0.08 -0.21
N TYR A 101 -0.73 1.00 -0.71
CA TYR A 101 -0.17 2.11 0.08
C TYR A 101 -1.14 2.60 1.18
N GLY A 102 -2.42 2.85 0.83
CA GLY A 102 -3.38 3.44 1.78
C GLY A 102 -3.66 2.57 2.99
N ILE A 103 -3.72 1.24 2.82
CA ILE A 103 -3.91 0.29 3.93
C ILE A 103 -2.70 0.30 4.86
N ILE A 104 -1.47 0.27 4.31
CA ILE A 104 -0.26 0.34 5.14
C ILE A 104 -0.15 1.69 5.85
N ALA A 105 -0.46 2.79 5.17
CA ALA A 105 -0.47 4.12 5.79
C ALA A 105 -1.44 4.17 6.97
N SER A 106 -2.68 3.68 6.79
CA SER A 106 -3.68 3.62 7.86
C SER A 106 -3.21 2.77 9.04
N VAL A 107 -2.66 1.56 8.81
CA VAL A 107 -2.11 0.71 9.89
C VAL A 107 -0.92 1.37 10.61
N MET A 108 -0.16 2.22 9.91
CA MET A 108 0.97 2.95 10.49
C MET A 108 0.57 4.23 11.24
N THR A 109 -0.69 4.66 11.14
CA THR A 109 -1.20 5.76 11.96
C THR A 109 -1.39 5.31 13.41
N THR A 110 -1.05 6.17 14.36
CA THR A 110 -1.11 5.89 15.81
C THR A 110 -2.51 6.10 16.41
N ASP A 111 -3.57 5.88 15.63
CA ASP A 111 -4.93 5.91 16.14
C ASP A 111 -5.31 4.53 16.72
N ILE A 112 -5.22 4.43 18.04
CA ILE A 112 -5.37 3.18 18.79
C ILE A 112 -6.84 2.74 18.82
N ASP A 113 -7.79 3.67 18.76
CA ASP A 113 -9.22 3.35 18.85
C ASP A 113 -9.70 2.75 17.52
N LEU A 114 -9.29 3.34 16.39
CA LEU A 114 -9.57 2.80 15.06
C LEU A 114 -8.92 1.43 14.84
N SER A 115 -7.68 1.26 15.30
CA SER A 115 -6.92 0.01 15.13
C SER A 115 -7.53 -1.18 15.89
N LYS A 116 -8.24 -0.93 17.00
CA LYS A 116 -8.89 -1.99 17.79
C LYS A 116 -10.14 -2.53 17.10
N GLU A 117 -10.93 -1.68 16.45
CA GLU A 117 -12.15 -2.10 15.75
C GLU A 117 -11.85 -3.04 14.57
N VAL A 118 -10.68 -2.87 13.96
CA VAL A 118 -10.19 -3.72 12.87
C VAL A 118 -9.77 -5.12 13.38
N VAL A 119 -9.36 -5.24 14.64
CA VAL A 119 -8.87 -6.49 15.25
C VAL A 119 -10.00 -7.21 16.01
N GLY A 120 -10.77 -8.01 15.28
CA GLY A 120 -11.81 -8.88 15.87
C GLY A 120 -11.30 -10.25 16.34
N LEU A 121 -12.14 -10.98 17.09
CA LEU A 121 -11.84 -12.35 17.54
C LEU A 121 -11.54 -13.29 16.35
N ASN A 122 -12.30 -13.18 15.26
CA ASN A 122 -12.12 -13.97 14.04
C ASN A 122 -10.74 -13.74 13.41
N PHE A 123 -10.26 -12.49 13.43
CA PHE A 123 -8.91 -12.16 12.95
C PHE A 123 -7.84 -12.84 13.80
N ILE A 124 -7.97 -12.83 15.13
CA ILE A 124 -7.02 -13.48 16.04
C ILE A 124 -7.00 -14.99 15.82
N LEU A 125 -8.19 -15.61 15.74
CA LEU A 125 -8.32 -17.05 15.49
C LEU A 125 -7.69 -17.45 14.15
N TRP A 126 -7.94 -16.67 13.10
CA TRP A 126 -7.32 -16.87 11.79
C TRP A 126 -5.80 -16.72 11.86
N LEU A 127 -5.32 -15.65 12.49
CA LEU A 127 -3.89 -15.37 12.61
C LEU A 127 -3.18 -16.53 13.30
N ILE A 128 -3.73 -17.06 14.41
CA ILE A 128 -3.18 -18.20 15.12
C ILE A 128 -3.24 -19.45 14.24
N ALA A 129 -4.40 -19.78 13.67
CA ALA A 129 -4.58 -21.00 12.90
C ALA A 129 -3.66 -21.08 11.67
N VAL A 130 -3.53 -19.97 10.93
CA VAL A 130 -2.75 -19.90 9.69
C VAL A 130 -1.25 -19.72 9.97
N SER A 131 -0.87 -19.06 11.06
CA SER A 131 0.56 -18.86 11.39
C SER A 131 1.17 -19.97 12.24
N ALA A 132 0.38 -20.76 12.99
CA ALA A 132 0.90 -21.76 13.92
C ALA A 132 1.82 -22.78 13.23
N LEU A 133 1.36 -23.38 12.13
CA LEU A 133 2.13 -24.38 11.39
C LEU A 133 3.48 -23.84 10.88
N PRO A 134 3.54 -22.73 10.10
CA PRO A 134 4.80 -22.17 9.63
C PRO A 134 5.72 -21.70 10.77
N LEU A 135 5.18 -21.12 11.86
CA LEU A 135 5.98 -20.72 13.01
C LEU A 135 6.60 -21.92 13.72
N ILE A 136 5.84 -23.00 13.93
CA ILE A 136 6.37 -24.26 14.49
C ILE A 136 7.51 -24.80 13.61
N LEU A 137 7.36 -24.76 12.28
CA LEU A 137 8.42 -25.21 11.36
C LEU A 137 9.67 -24.32 11.43
N ILE A 138 9.53 -23.01 11.57
CA ILE A 138 10.65 -22.05 11.69
C ILE A 138 11.43 -22.27 13.00
N TRP A 139 10.71 -22.37 14.12
CA TRP A 139 11.34 -22.41 15.45
C TRP A 139 11.86 -23.80 15.84
N ASN A 140 11.19 -24.87 15.40
CA ASN A 140 11.65 -26.24 15.66
C ASN A 140 12.79 -26.69 14.75
N ASN A 141 13.05 -25.99 13.63
CA ASN A 141 14.13 -26.34 12.73
C ASN A 141 15.49 -25.81 13.23
N ARG A 142 16.53 -26.65 13.20
CA ARG A 142 17.91 -26.23 13.50
C ARG A 142 18.51 -25.29 12.46
N CYS A 143 17.81 -24.83 11.43
CA CYS A 143 18.26 -23.83 10.44
C CYS A 143 19.72 -24.06 10.01
N ARG A 144 20.04 -25.30 9.61
CA ARG A 144 21.37 -25.69 9.14
C ARG A 144 21.57 -25.15 7.72
N TYR A 145 22.80 -24.73 7.41
CA TYR A 145 23.21 -24.19 6.11
C TYR A 145 22.52 -22.88 5.73
N THR A 146 22.75 -21.83 6.54
CA THR A 146 22.36 -20.46 6.18
C THR A 146 23.06 -19.99 4.92
N LEU A 147 22.40 -19.10 4.17
CA LEU A 147 23.00 -18.51 2.96
C LEU A 147 24.34 -17.85 3.30
N LEU A 148 24.43 -17.13 4.43
CA LEU A 148 25.68 -16.57 4.93
C LEU A 148 26.78 -17.63 5.12
N ARG A 149 26.44 -18.78 5.72
CA ARG A 149 27.41 -19.87 5.93
C ARG A 149 27.80 -20.53 4.62
N GLN A 150 26.85 -20.76 3.71
CA GLN A 150 27.10 -21.34 2.39
C GLN A 150 27.98 -20.43 1.52
N LEU A 151 27.82 -19.10 1.62
CA LEU A 151 28.66 -18.13 0.92
C LEU A 151 30.09 -18.09 1.47
N ARG A 152 30.28 -18.39 2.76
CA ARG A 152 31.60 -18.46 3.41
C ARG A 152 32.32 -19.80 3.20
N THR A 153 31.60 -20.88 2.87
CA THR A 153 32.22 -22.20 2.62
C THR A 153 32.76 -22.28 1.17
N PRO A 154 34.07 -22.54 0.97
CA PRO A 154 34.63 -22.76 -0.36
C PRO A 154 33.92 -23.94 -1.07
N GLY A 155 33.61 -23.79 -2.36
CA GLY A 155 32.91 -24.80 -3.17
C GLY A 155 31.37 -24.74 -3.13
N GLN A 156 30.74 -24.17 -2.10
CA GLN A 156 29.28 -24.00 -2.04
C GLN A 156 28.81 -22.59 -2.46
N ARG A 157 29.70 -21.60 -2.45
CA ARG A 157 29.42 -20.19 -2.74
C ARG A 157 28.74 -19.96 -4.09
N ILE A 158 29.34 -20.47 -5.17
CA ILE A 158 28.85 -20.25 -6.54
C ILE A 158 27.46 -20.90 -6.70
N ARG A 159 27.29 -22.13 -6.21
CA ARG A 159 26.01 -22.85 -6.29
C ARG A 159 24.91 -22.11 -5.52
N SER A 160 25.18 -21.66 -4.30
CA SER A 160 24.19 -20.95 -3.50
C SER A 160 23.82 -19.58 -4.06
N LEU A 161 24.80 -18.86 -4.62
CA LEU A 161 24.56 -17.60 -5.31
C LEU A 161 23.75 -17.83 -6.60
N ALA A 162 24.13 -18.83 -7.40
CA ALA A 162 23.45 -19.18 -8.64
C ALA A 162 21.97 -19.53 -8.39
N VAL A 163 21.64 -20.27 -7.33
CA VAL A 163 20.24 -20.57 -6.98
C VAL A 163 19.43 -19.32 -6.66
N VAL A 164 20.02 -18.34 -5.94
CA VAL A 164 19.33 -17.09 -5.59
C VAL A 164 19.16 -16.19 -6.81
N VAL A 165 20.21 -16.05 -7.63
CA VAL A 165 20.19 -15.26 -8.86
C VAL A 165 19.22 -15.85 -9.87
N LEU A 166 19.23 -17.18 -10.05
CA LEU A 166 18.32 -17.88 -10.94
C LEU A 166 16.87 -17.74 -10.49
N ALA A 167 16.58 -17.82 -9.19
CA ALA A 167 15.23 -17.53 -8.67
C ALA A 167 14.79 -16.09 -8.99
N GLY A 168 15.68 -15.11 -8.84
CA GLY A 168 15.40 -13.72 -9.21
C GLY A 168 15.14 -13.53 -10.71
N ILE A 169 15.97 -14.13 -11.56
CA ILE A 169 15.82 -14.08 -13.03
C ILE A 169 14.52 -14.76 -13.48
N MET A 170 14.18 -15.92 -12.90
CA MET A 170 12.94 -16.64 -13.21
C MET A 170 11.68 -15.89 -12.82
N VAL A 171 11.75 -14.97 -11.85
CA VAL A 171 10.65 -14.04 -11.54
C VAL A 171 10.66 -12.87 -12.53
N TRP A 172 11.82 -12.23 -12.68
CA TRP A 172 11.92 -10.97 -13.41
C TRP A 172 11.65 -11.14 -14.91
N ALA A 173 12.21 -12.16 -15.56
CA ALA A 173 12.12 -12.31 -17.01
C ALA A 173 10.67 -12.54 -17.50
N PRO A 174 9.88 -13.48 -16.95
CA PRO A 174 8.49 -13.68 -17.39
C PRO A 174 7.60 -12.48 -17.12
N ILE A 175 7.72 -11.84 -15.95
CA ILE A 175 6.95 -10.64 -15.61
C ILE A 175 7.30 -9.49 -16.57
N ARG A 176 8.58 -9.32 -16.90
CA ARG A 176 9.02 -8.29 -17.84
C ARG A 176 8.53 -8.55 -19.26
N LEU A 177 8.50 -9.81 -19.70
CA LEU A 177 7.97 -10.19 -21.01
C LEU A 177 6.47 -9.87 -21.11
N LEU A 178 5.69 -10.20 -20.08
CA LEU A 178 4.26 -9.88 -20.01
C LEU A 178 4.02 -8.36 -19.96
N ASP A 179 4.84 -7.61 -19.21
CA ASP A 179 4.77 -6.14 -19.16
C ASP A 179 5.04 -5.51 -20.54
N ILE A 180 6.01 -6.02 -21.29
CA ILE A 180 6.31 -5.55 -22.66
C ILE A 180 5.15 -5.87 -23.61
N GLN A 181 4.52 -7.05 -23.49
CA GLN A 181 3.35 -7.38 -24.30
C GLN A 181 2.15 -6.48 -23.98
N GLN A 182 1.88 -6.23 -22.69
CA GLN A 182 0.79 -5.35 -22.28
C GLN A 182 0.99 -3.91 -22.79
N LYS A 183 2.23 -3.40 -22.76
CA LYS A 183 2.57 -2.10 -23.35
C LYS A 183 2.38 -2.04 -24.87
N LYS A 184 2.53 -3.15 -25.59
CA LYS A 184 2.22 -3.19 -27.02
C LYS A 184 0.72 -3.08 -27.26
N VAL A 185 -0.09 -3.71 -26.41
CA VAL A 185 -1.56 -3.61 -26.47
C VAL A 185 -2.00 -2.19 -26.12
N GLU A 186 -1.49 -1.60 -25.04
CA GLU A 186 -1.72 -0.21 -24.64
C GLU A 186 -1.45 0.78 -25.79
N ARG A 187 -0.31 0.63 -26.48
CA ARG A 187 0.02 1.45 -27.67
C ARG A 187 -0.92 1.22 -28.84
N ALA A 188 -1.47 0.01 -29.00
CA ALA A 188 -2.38 -0.32 -30.08
C ALA A 188 -3.82 0.15 -29.80
N THR A 189 -4.25 0.14 -28.53
CA THR A 189 -5.60 0.52 -28.12
C THR A 189 -5.71 1.98 -27.67
N GLY A 190 -4.59 2.65 -27.38
CA GLY A 190 -4.57 4.03 -26.89
C GLY A 190 -5.15 4.19 -25.48
N VAL A 191 -5.26 3.09 -24.72
CA VAL A 191 -5.80 3.07 -23.36
C VAL A 191 -4.66 2.80 -22.40
N ASP A 192 -4.38 3.77 -21.53
CA ASP A 192 -3.35 3.64 -20.48
C ASP A 192 -3.73 2.51 -19.52
N LEU A 193 -2.81 1.57 -19.33
CA LEU A 193 -3.02 0.38 -18.49
C LEU A 193 -1.96 0.33 -17.39
N PRO A 194 -2.32 -0.04 -16.15
CA PRO A 194 -1.33 -0.17 -15.09
C PRO A 194 -0.31 -1.26 -15.41
N SER A 195 0.98 -0.99 -15.11
CA SER A 195 2.07 -1.92 -15.40
C SER A 195 1.78 -3.31 -14.83
N TYR A 196 2.03 -4.36 -15.63
CA TYR A 196 1.71 -5.73 -15.24
C TYR A 196 2.43 -6.13 -13.96
N GLY A 197 3.73 -5.80 -13.89
CA GLY A 197 4.56 -6.08 -12.72
C GLY A 197 4.08 -5.35 -11.46
N GLY A 198 3.61 -4.11 -11.58
CA GLY A 198 3.04 -3.36 -10.46
C GLY A 198 1.74 -3.97 -9.93
N VAL A 199 0.86 -4.43 -10.84
CA VAL A 199 -0.37 -5.13 -10.46
C VAL A 199 -0.05 -6.42 -9.73
N VAL A 200 0.84 -7.26 -10.27
CA VAL A 200 1.24 -8.53 -9.64
C VAL A 200 1.89 -8.28 -8.28
N ALA A 201 2.80 -7.30 -8.17
CA ALA A 201 3.46 -6.97 -6.92
C ALA A 201 2.47 -6.56 -5.82
N ASN A 202 1.46 -5.74 -6.14
CA ASN A 202 0.45 -5.26 -5.19
C ASN A 202 -0.70 -6.26 -4.93
N SER A 203 -0.81 -7.32 -5.72
CA SER A 203 -1.91 -8.30 -5.60
C SER A 203 -1.60 -9.45 -4.65
N TYR A 204 -0.32 -9.84 -4.53
CA TYR A 204 0.07 -11.11 -3.91
C TYR A 204 0.95 -10.94 -2.67
N LEU A 205 0.79 -11.86 -1.72
CA LEU A 205 1.64 -11.98 -0.54
C LEU A 205 2.98 -12.64 -0.88
N PRO A 206 4.09 -12.23 -0.25
CA PRO A 206 4.24 -11.07 0.63
C PRO A 206 4.57 -9.77 -0.11
N SER A 207 4.62 -9.78 -1.45
CA SER A 207 5.09 -8.62 -2.24
C SER A 207 4.20 -7.39 -2.08
N ASN A 208 2.91 -7.57 -1.84
CA ASN A 208 1.93 -6.49 -1.74
C ASN A 208 2.22 -5.56 -0.55
N TRP A 209 2.22 -6.09 0.67
CA TRP A 209 2.49 -5.31 1.86
C TRP A 209 3.95 -4.86 1.91
N LEU A 210 4.90 -5.63 1.36
CA LEU A 210 6.31 -5.21 1.27
C LEU A 210 6.51 -4.02 0.34
N SER A 211 5.91 -4.04 -0.85
CA SER A 211 6.01 -2.93 -1.81
C SER A 211 5.25 -1.70 -1.31
N ALA A 212 4.06 -1.88 -0.75
CA ALA A 212 3.31 -0.80 -0.11
C ALA A 212 4.07 -0.18 1.08
N LEU A 213 4.72 -1.00 1.92
CA LEU A 213 5.57 -0.52 3.01
C LEU A 213 6.80 0.22 2.51
N GLY A 214 7.45 -0.27 1.45
CA GLY A 214 8.57 0.41 0.80
C GLY A 214 8.18 1.76 0.23
N LEU A 215 7.03 1.84 -0.45
CA LEU A 215 6.46 3.09 -0.96
C LEU A 215 6.11 4.06 0.16
N TYR A 216 5.52 3.58 1.26
CA TYR A 216 5.23 4.40 2.45
C TYR A 216 6.50 4.96 3.08
N ALA A 217 7.52 4.13 3.28
CA ALA A 217 8.79 4.56 3.83
C ALA A 217 9.48 5.59 2.93
N TRP A 218 9.45 5.38 1.61
CA TRP A 218 10.03 6.31 0.64
C TRP A 218 9.27 7.65 0.61
N ALA A 219 7.94 7.61 0.56
CA ALA A 219 7.11 8.81 0.59
C ALA A 219 7.35 9.65 1.87
N ARG A 220 7.49 9.00 3.03
CA ARG A 220 7.78 9.70 4.30
C ARG A 220 9.16 10.38 4.29
N VAL A 221 10.16 9.74 3.69
CA VAL A 221 11.52 10.32 3.57
C VAL A 221 11.51 11.50 2.61
N ASP A 222 10.82 11.36 1.48
CA ASP A 222 10.67 12.39 0.45
C ASP A 222 9.93 13.62 1.01
N GLU A 223 8.80 13.41 1.68
CA GLU A 223 7.97 14.46 2.28
C GLU A 223 8.67 15.18 3.45
N SER A 224 9.45 14.45 4.24
CA SER A 224 10.32 15.02 5.29
C SER A 224 11.47 15.86 4.71
N SER A 225 11.94 15.54 3.51
CA SER A 225 12.97 16.29 2.80
C SER A 225 12.38 17.53 2.12
N ASP A 226 11.21 17.40 1.51
CA ASP A 226 10.54 18.47 0.77
C ASP A 226 9.95 19.55 1.69
N ASN A 227 9.39 19.22 2.84
CA ASN A 227 8.84 20.25 3.74
C ASN A 227 9.84 21.34 4.18
N ASN A 228 11.15 21.05 4.14
CA ASN A 228 12.21 22.03 4.39
C ASN A 228 12.61 22.85 3.15
N SER A 229 12.31 22.38 1.94
CA SER A 229 12.56 23.08 0.67
C SER A 229 11.36 23.89 0.18
N LEU A 230 10.15 23.55 0.64
CA LEU A 230 8.92 24.26 0.29
C LEU A 230 8.96 25.72 0.76
N LEU A 231 8.47 26.60 -0.12
CA LEU A 231 8.28 28.01 0.22
C LEU A 231 7.36 28.12 1.44
N ASN A 232 7.75 28.91 2.45
CA ASN A 232 6.91 29.18 3.61
C ASN A 232 6.09 30.47 3.38
N PRO A 233 4.76 30.40 3.19
CA PRO A 233 3.93 31.58 2.97
C PRO A 233 3.92 32.54 4.15
N ALA A 234 4.00 32.05 5.39
CA ALA A 234 4.00 32.89 6.61
C ALA A 234 5.23 33.81 6.68
N LYS A 235 6.35 33.40 6.06
CA LYS A 235 7.58 34.21 5.98
C LYS A 235 7.62 35.10 4.74
N LYS A 236 7.07 34.63 3.61
CA LYS A 236 7.11 35.37 2.34
C LYS A 236 6.09 36.51 2.28
N PHE A 237 4.91 36.29 2.85
CA PHE A 237 3.81 37.22 2.80
C PHE A 237 3.55 37.82 4.18
N THR A 238 3.16 39.09 4.21
CA THR A 238 2.78 39.78 5.45
C THR A 238 1.28 39.61 5.68
N TYR A 239 0.91 39.10 6.86
CA TYR A 239 -0.46 39.01 7.32
C TYR A 239 -0.65 39.90 8.55
N GLN A 240 -1.64 40.79 8.51
CA GLN A 240 -2.08 41.55 9.69
C GLN A 240 -3.40 40.96 10.15
N ALA A 241 -3.38 40.35 11.35
CA ALA A 241 -4.58 39.82 11.95
C ALA A 241 -5.55 40.96 12.32
N PRO A 242 -6.86 40.80 12.08
CA PRO A 242 -7.85 41.73 12.58
C PRO A 242 -7.89 41.74 14.11
N GLN A 243 -8.37 42.85 14.69
CA GLN A 243 -8.61 42.93 16.13
C GLN A 243 -9.67 41.88 16.53
N ASN A 244 -9.44 41.13 17.62
CA ASN A 244 -10.27 40.04 18.15
C ASN A 244 -10.27 38.73 17.34
N VAL A 245 -9.17 38.41 16.65
CA VAL A 245 -9.04 37.11 15.96
C VAL A 245 -9.08 35.90 16.92
N ASP A 246 -8.74 36.10 18.20
CA ASP A 246 -8.62 35.04 19.20
C ASP A 246 -9.92 34.28 19.47
N ASP A 247 -11.08 34.90 19.18
CA ASP A 247 -12.41 34.28 19.34
C ASP A 247 -12.92 33.61 18.05
N THR A 248 -12.07 33.46 17.03
CA THR A 248 -12.47 32.94 15.71
C THR A 248 -12.34 31.42 15.63
N TYR A 249 -13.48 30.76 15.42
CA TYR A 249 -13.53 29.31 15.13
C TYR A 249 -13.94 29.07 13.69
N VAL A 250 -13.18 28.24 12.98
CA VAL A 250 -13.47 27.86 11.59
C VAL A 250 -13.68 26.34 11.55
N VAL A 251 -14.85 25.93 11.06
CA VAL A 251 -15.13 24.53 10.75
C VAL A 251 -15.03 24.37 9.24
N PHE A 252 -14.01 23.63 8.79
CA PHE A 252 -13.83 23.33 7.37
C PHE A 252 -14.30 21.92 7.05
N ILE A 253 -15.43 21.81 6.34
CA ILE A 253 -16.04 20.53 5.97
C ILE A 253 -15.56 20.13 4.58
N ILE A 254 -14.94 18.96 4.48
CA ILE A 254 -14.39 18.46 3.24
C ILE A 254 -15.31 17.33 2.75
N GLY A 255 -16.02 17.62 1.67
CA GLY A 255 -16.94 16.67 1.04
C GLY A 255 -16.20 15.65 0.17
N GLU A 256 -16.90 14.56 -0.15
CA GLU A 256 -16.41 13.51 -1.05
C GLU A 256 -17.32 13.39 -2.28
N THR A 257 -16.72 13.36 -3.47
CA THR A 257 -17.36 13.05 -4.77
C THR A 257 -18.61 13.90 -5.13
N THR A 258 -19.00 14.86 -4.31
CA THR A 258 -20.23 15.65 -4.48
C THR A 258 -20.05 16.65 -5.60
N ARG A 259 -21.01 16.67 -6.55
CA ARG A 259 -21.02 17.58 -7.69
C ARG A 259 -22.11 18.63 -7.55
N TRP A 260 -21.78 19.87 -7.91
CA TRP A 260 -22.69 21.00 -7.78
C TRP A 260 -23.95 20.86 -8.65
N ASP A 261 -23.87 20.14 -9.78
CA ASP A 261 -24.99 19.95 -10.71
C ASP A 261 -26.09 19.03 -10.18
N HIS A 262 -25.85 18.33 -9.06
CA HIS A 262 -26.82 17.48 -8.37
C HIS A 262 -27.27 18.05 -7.01
N MET A 263 -26.96 19.32 -6.74
CA MET A 263 -27.38 20.00 -5.52
C MET A 263 -28.64 20.84 -5.77
N GLY A 264 -29.70 20.61 -4.99
CA GLY A 264 -30.98 21.33 -5.12
C GLY A 264 -30.82 22.85 -5.01
N ILE A 265 -29.91 23.32 -4.16
CA ILE A 265 -29.58 24.76 -4.00
C ILE A 265 -29.05 25.42 -5.29
N PHE A 266 -28.55 24.64 -6.25
CA PHE A 266 -28.09 25.13 -7.55
C PHE A 266 -29.09 24.89 -8.70
N GLY A 267 -30.31 24.45 -8.38
CA GLY A 267 -31.40 24.25 -9.34
C GLY A 267 -31.58 22.82 -9.84
N TYR A 268 -31.01 21.82 -9.18
CA TYR A 268 -31.25 20.42 -9.52
C TYR A 268 -32.72 20.04 -9.28
N GLU A 269 -33.30 19.22 -10.17
CA GLU A 269 -34.74 18.88 -10.15
C GLU A 269 -35.21 18.26 -8.83
N ARG A 270 -34.32 17.51 -8.15
CA ARG A 270 -34.60 16.95 -6.83
C ARG A 270 -34.03 17.86 -5.75
N ASN A 271 -34.82 18.12 -4.70
CA ASN A 271 -34.35 18.87 -3.54
C ASN A 271 -33.41 18.01 -2.67
N THR A 272 -32.13 17.94 -3.05
CA THR A 272 -31.08 17.19 -2.36
C THR A 272 -30.43 17.94 -1.21
N THR A 273 -30.70 19.25 -1.07
CA THR A 273 -30.12 20.11 -0.03
C THR A 273 -31.20 20.88 0.76
N PRO A 274 -32.25 20.21 1.28
CA PRO A 274 -33.41 20.89 1.87
C PRO A 274 -33.08 21.62 3.18
N LYS A 275 -32.12 21.12 3.96
CA LYS A 275 -31.67 21.75 5.21
C LYS A 275 -30.82 22.99 4.94
N LEU A 276 -29.87 22.89 4.00
CA LEU A 276 -29.03 24.02 3.60
C LEU A 276 -29.87 25.18 3.04
N ALA A 277 -30.93 24.89 2.29
CA ALA A 277 -31.83 25.92 1.76
C ALA A 277 -32.58 26.73 2.83
N GLN A 278 -32.61 26.27 4.09
CA GLN A 278 -33.25 26.96 5.21
C GLN A 278 -32.29 27.86 5.99
N GLU A 279 -30.98 27.77 5.72
CA GLU A 279 -29.96 28.52 6.42
C GLU A 279 -29.95 29.99 5.99
N LYS A 280 -30.17 30.91 6.94
CA LYS A 280 -30.37 32.34 6.67
C LYS A 280 -29.12 33.04 6.13
N ASN A 281 -27.93 32.58 6.52
CA ASN A 281 -26.65 33.21 6.21
C ASN A 281 -25.79 32.34 5.28
N LEU A 282 -26.42 31.56 4.40
CA LEU A 282 -25.72 30.67 3.48
C LEU A 282 -25.29 31.40 2.21
N ALA A 283 -23.98 31.43 1.97
CA ALA A 283 -23.42 31.75 0.67
C ALA A 283 -23.09 30.45 -0.08
N ALA A 284 -23.71 30.25 -1.25
CA ALA A 284 -23.53 29.04 -2.06
C ALA A 284 -22.80 29.38 -3.37
N PHE A 285 -21.71 28.66 -3.65
CA PHE A 285 -20.87 28.87 -4.83
C PHE A 285 -20.79 27.61 -5.68
N ARG A 286 -20.85 27.76 -7.01
CA ARG A 286 -20.48 26.70 -7.93
C ARG A 286 -18.95 26.61 -7.95
N GLY A 287 -18.41 25.45 -7.55
CA GLY A 287 -16.98 25.20 -7.49
C GLY A 287 -16.50 24.27 -8.60
N TYR A 288 -15.24 24.42 -8.98
CA TYR A 288 -14.49 23.47 -9.81
C TYR A 288 -13.34 22.92 -8.97
N SER A 289 -13.15 21.61 -9.00
CA SER A 289 -12.04 20.98 -8.29
C SER A 289 -10.73 21.21 -9.03
N CYS A 290 -9.62 21.31 -8.28
CA CYS A 290 -8.28 21.40 -8.88
C CYS A 290 -7.80 20.06 -9.47
N ASP A 291 -8.41 18.95 -9.05
CA ASP A 291 -8.20 17.62 -9.62
C ASP A 291 -9.50 16.78 -9.54
N THR A 292 -9.50 15.58 -10.13
CA THR A 292 -10.62 14.64 -10.06
C THR A 292 -10.36 13.47 -9.11
N ALA A 293 -9.13 13.32 -8.59
CA ALA A 293 -8.78 12.32 -7.59
C ALA A 293 -8.64 12.95 -6.20
N THR A 294 -9.24 12.36 -5.15
CA THR A 294 -9.24 12.89 -3.77
C THR A 294 -7.84 13.25 -3.28
N LYS A 295 -6.90 12.30 -3.34
CA LYS A 295 -5.47 12.50 -3.04
C LYS A 295 -4.86 13.73 -3.71
N LEU A 296 -5.12 13.93 -5.00
CA LEU A 296 -4.51 15.02 -5.77
C LEU A 296 -5.21 16.35 -5.48
N SER A 297 -6.53 16.32 -5.32
CA SER A 297 -7.35 17.47 -4.92
C SER A 297 -6.92 18.01 -3.55
N LEU A 298 -6.69 17.15 -2.56
CA LEU A 298 -6.24 17.56 -1.23
C LEU A 298 -4.88 18.27 -1.29
N ARG A 299 -3.95 17.80 -2.14
CA ARG A 299 -2.66 18.47 -2.34
C ARG A 299 -2.80 19.89 -2.87
N CYS A 300 -3.63 20.10 -3.89
CA CYS A 300 -3.75 21.43 -4.52
C CYS A 300 -4.69 22.39 -3.79
N MET A 301 -5.71 21.92 -3.06
CA MET A 301 -6.68 22.82 -2.41
C MET A 301 -6.14 23.49 -1.14
N PHE A 302 -5.12 22.91 -0.51
CA PHE A 302 -4.54 23.42 0.74
C PHE A 302 -3.33 24.32 0.55
N VAL A 303 -2.97 24.61 -0.69
CA VAL A 303 -1.95 25.60 -1.04
C VAL A 303 -2.61 26.74 -1.78
N ARG A 304 -1.92 27.88 -1.85
CA ARG A 304 -2.38 29.02 -2.67
C ARG A 304 -2.41 28.60 -4.14
N GLN A 305 -3.14 29.38 -4.94
CA GLN A 305 -3.10 29.24 -6.39
C GLN A 305 -1.65 29.32 -6.91
N GLY A 306 -1.21 28.30 -7.65
CA GLY A 306 0.17 28.15 -8.12
C GLY A 306 1.13 27.49 -7.12
N GLY A 307 0.66 27.16 -5.92
CA GLY A 307 1.40 26.43 -4.88
C GLY A 307 1.51 24.93 -5.12
N ALA A 308 0.85 24.42 -6.16
CA ALA A 308 1.03 23.05 -6.68
C ALA A 308 1.35 23.11 -8.18
N GLU A 309 2.19 22.19 -8.64
CA GLU A 309 2.52 22.03 -10.06
C GLU A 309 1.37 21.44 -10.87
N ASP A 310 1.31 21.82 -12.14
CA ASP A 310 0.44 21.20 -13.12
C ASP A 310 1.11 19.95 -13.72
N ASN A 311 1.41 19.01 -12.83
CA ASN A 311 2.00 17.71 -13.16
C ASN A 311 1.10 16.57 -12.63
N PRO A 312 1.26 15.32 -13.11
CA PRO A 312 0.41 14.20 -12.70
C PRO A 312 0.41 13.89 -11.19
N GLN A 313 1.38 14.42 -10.43
CA GLN A 313 1.55 14.17 -9.01
C GLN A 313 1.09 15.33 -8.12
N ARG A 314 0.67 16.46 -8.71
CA ARG A 314 0.38 17.73 -8.04
C ARG A 314 1.46 18.09 -7.02
N THR A 315 2.72 18.13 -7.46
CA THR A 315 3.87 18.41 -6.58
C THR A 315 3.72 19.77 -5.89
N LEU A 316 3.88 19.79 -4.57
CA LEU A 316 3.75 21.02 -3.79
C LEU A 316 4.99 21.91 -3.98
N LYS A 317 4.78 23.23 -4.00
CA LYS A 317 5.82 24.27 -4.09
C LYS A 317 5.91 25.11 -2.82
N GLU A 318 4.88 25.03 -1.98
CA GLU A 318 4.79 25.77 -0.73
C GLU A 318 4.15 24.94 0.38
N GLN A 319 4.35 25.39 1.61
CA GLN A 319 3.74 24.80 2.79
C GLN A 319 2.22 24.95 2.73
N ASN A 320 1.50 23.92 3.17
CA ASN A 320 0.04 23.93 3.21
C ASN A 320 -0.50 24.95 4.25
N ILE A 321 -1.79 25.27 4.12
CA ILE A 321 -2.47 26.26 4.95
C ILE A 321 -2.44 25.92 6.44
N PHE A 322 -2.52 24.64 6.80
CA PHE A 322 -2.50 24.22 8.21
C PHE A 322 -1.13 24.45 8.87
N ALA A 323 -0.04 24.19 8.15
CA ALA A 323 1.31 24.49 8.61
C ALA A 323 1.52 26.00 8.80
N VAL A 324 0.93 26.83 7.93
CA VAL A 324 0.95 28.29 8.04
C VAL A 324 0.13 28.77 9.24
N LEU A 325 -1.12 28.32 9.38
CA LEU A 325 -2.00 28.70 10.48
C LEU A 325 -1.42 28.32 11.85
N LYS A 326 -0.80 27.14 11.95
CA LYS A 326 -0.09 26.72 13.16
C LYS A 326 1.09 27.63 13.53
N GLN A 327 1.86 28.10 12.54
CA GLN A 327 2.92 29.09 12.77
C GLN A 327 2.37 30.44 13.23
N LEU A 328 1.14 30.78 12.82
CA LEU A 328 0.44 32.00 13.22
C LEU A 328 -0.32 31.87 14.55
N GLY A 329 -0.23 30.72 15.24
CA GLY A 329 -0.79 30.52 16.57
C GLY A 329 -2.15 29.83 16.62
N PHE A 330 -2.71 29.40 15.49
CA PHE A 330 -3.96 28.63 15.47
C PHE A 330 -3.72 27.18 15.89
N SER A 331 -4.67 26.62 16.64
CA SER A 331 -4.81 25.17 16.83
C SER A 331 -5.77 24.59 15.78
N SER A 332 -5.51 23.37 15.34
CA SER A 332 -6.36 22.66 14.38
C SER A 332 -6.58 21.23 14.85
N ASP A 333 -7.85 20.83 14.88
CA ASP A 333 -8.25 19.44 15.10
C ASP A 333 -8.90 18.89 13.84
N LEU A 334 -8.54 17.66 13.48
CA LEU A 334 -9.06 16.98 12.31
C LEU A 334 -9.95 15.81 12.75
N TYR A 335 -11.18 15.81 12.26
CA TYR A 335 -12.11 14.69 12.42
C TYR A 335 -12.43 14.12 11.05
N ALA A 336 -11.96 12.91 10.76
CA ALA A 336 -12.22 12.27 9.48
C ALA A 336 -13.00 10.96 9.67
N MET A 337 -14.03 10.77 8.85
CA MET A 337 -14.72 9.48 8.69
C MET A 337 -14.15 8.67 7.52
N GLN A 338 -13.16 9.23 6.81
CA GLN A 338 -12.49 8.63 5.66
C GLN A 338 -11.08 8.18 6.03
N SER A 339 -10.59 7.12 5.39
CA SER A 339 -9.26 6.51 5.64
C SER A 339 -8.06 7.41 5.26
N GLU A 340 -8.33 8.63 4.81
CA GLU A 340 -7.38 9.61 4.27
C GLU A 340 -6.91 10.65 5.30
N MET A 341 -7.07 10.39 6.61
CA MET A 341 -6.60 11.23 7.75
C MET A 341 -5.19 11.82 7.59
N TRP A 342 -4.31 11.17 6.83
CA TRP A 342 -2.92 11.55 6.65
C TRP A 342 -2.69 12.60 5.55
N PHE A 343 -3.70 12.94 4.76
CA PHE A 343 -3.61 13.98 3.72
C PHE A 343 -3.98 15.40 4.19
N TYR A 344 -4.62 15.49 5.35
CA TYR A 344 -5.18 16.72 5.91
C TYR A 344 -4.17 17.44 6.81
#